data_AF-A0A9E6UWV6-F1
#
_entry.id   AF-A0A9E6UWV6-F1
#
_cell.length_a   1.000
_cell.length_b   1.000
_cell.length_c   1.000
_cell.angle_alpha   90.00
_cell.angle_beta   90.00
_cell.angle_gamma   90.00
#
_symmetry.space_group_name_H-M   'P 1'
#
loop_
_entity.id
_entity.type
_entity.pdbx_description
1 polymer ?
#
loop_
_entity_poly.entity_id
_entity_poly.type
_entity_poly.pdbx_seq_one_letter_code
_entity_poly.pdbx_strand_id
1 'polypeptide(L)' 'MPVEAIYEQGTLRLSQPITLAEGSKVQVIIIPLESHSQPKKPLDILLEIAELPLEGKTDTFDGKDHDQVLYCQ' A
#
# COMPACT_ATOMS: atom_id res chain seq x y z
N MET A 1 27.61 9.06 4.88
CA MET A 1 26.71 8.21 4.07
C MET A 1 25.81 7.44 5.02
N PRO A 2 24.50 7.35 4.78
CA PRO A 2 23.62 6.50 5.58
C PRO A 2 24.06 5.03 5.45
N VAL A 3 24.00 4.29 6.55
CA VAL A 3 24.37 2.86 6.59
C VAL A 3 23.08 2.06 6.54
N GLU A 4 23.02 1.06 5.66
CA GLU A 4 21.87 0.18 5.55
C GLU A 4 21.90 -0.91 6.61
N ALA A 5 20.73 -1.24 7.15
CA ALA A 5 20.55 -2.28 8.14
C ALA A 5 19.21 -2.98 7.94
N ILE A 6 19.16 -4.28 8.26
CA ILE A 6 17.95 -5.08 8.23
C ILE A 6 17.51 -5.31 9.68
N TYR A 7 16.21 -5.09 9.95
CA TYR A 7 15.61 -5.40 11.24
C TYR A 7 15.09 -6.84 11.23
N GLU A 8 15.71 -7.72 12.01
CA GLU A 8 15.31 -9.13 12.15
C GLU A 8 15.25 -9.49 13.64
N GLN A 9 14.13 -10.08 14.07
CA GLN A 9 13.97 -10.62 15.44
C GLN A 9 14.28 -9.62 16.58
N GLY A 10 13.97 -8.33 16.40
CA GLY A 10 14.26 -7.31 17.41
C GLY A 10 15.68 -6.72 17.34
N THR A 11 16.50 -7.14 16.38
CA THR A 11 17.90 -6.71 16.23
C THR A 11 18.10 -6.00 14.88
N LEU A 12 18.78 -4.85 14.91
CA LEU A 12 19.27 -4.18 13.70
C LEU A 12 20.61 -4.78 13.29
N ARG A 13 20.65 -5.52 12.18
CA ARG A 13 21.87 -6.06 11.59
C ARG A 13 22.31 -5.17 10.44
N LEU A 14 23.49 -4.55 10.56
CA LEU A 14 24.08 -3.77 9.46
C LEU A 14 24.31 -4.68 8.24
N SER A 15 23.98 -4.19 7.05
CA SER A 15 24.19 -4.93 5.80
C SER A 15 25.68 -5.04 5.44
N GLN A 16 26.48 -4.11 5.95
CA GLN A 16 27.93 -4.07 5.73
C GLN A 16 28.65 -3.71 7.04
N PRO A 17 29.87 -4.23 7.27
CA PRO A 17 30.67 -3.83 8.42
C PRO A 17 31.01 -2.34 8.33
N ILE A 18 31.01 -1.65 9.47
CA ILE A 18 31.50 -0.28 9.58
C ILE A 18 32.71 -0.24 10.50
N THR A 19 33.72 0.55 10.14
CA THR A 19 34.89 0.76 10.97
C THR A 19 34.68 2.03 11.80
N LEU A 20 34.53 1.85 13.11
CA LEU A 20 34.44 2.94 14.08
C LEU A 20 35.46 2.70 15.19
N ALA A 21 36.05 3.78 15.71
CA ALA A 21 36.94 3.68 16.85
C ALA A 21 36.17 3.25 18.10
N GLU A 22 36.77 2.40 18.92
CA GLU A 22 36.17 2.00 20.20
C GLU A 22 35.88 3.24 21.07
N GLY A 23 34.71 3.26 21.70
CA GLY A 23 34.24 4.42 22.48
C GLY A 23 33.59 5.56 21.67
N SER A 24 33.46 5.41 20.34
CA SER A 24 32.76 6.40 19.51
C SER A 24 31.26 6.45 19.84
N LYS A 25 30.75 7.65 20.12
CA LYS A 25 29.30 7.88 20.23
C LYS A 25 28.68 7.93 18.83
N VAL A 26 27.58 7.21 18.64
CA VAL A 26 26.83 7.19 17.38
C VAL A 26 25.39 7.65 17.61
N GLN A 27 24.85 8.38 16.65
CA GLN A 27 23.43 8.70 16.60
C GLN A 27 22.75 7.71 15.65
N VAL A 28 21.74 7.00 16.14
CA VAL A 28 20.97 6.05 15.34
C VAL A 28 19.66 6.71 14.94
N ILE A 29 19.41 6.81 13.64
CA ILE A 29 18.14 7.30 13.08
C ILE A 29 17.49 6.11 12.39
N ILE A 30 16.36 5.66 12.91
CA ILE A 30 15.59 4.55 12.31
C ILE A 30 14.53 5.16 11.42
N ILE A 31 14.65 4.91 10.12
CA ILE A 31 13.64 5.27 9.14
C ILE A 31 13.02 3.95 8.70
N PRO A 32 11.80 3.61 9.16
CA PRO A 32 11.11 2.43 8.65
C PRO A 32 10.88 2.65 7.15
N LEU A 33 11.59 1.88 6.34
CA LEU A 33 11.22 1.72 4.96
C LEU A 33 9.96 0.86 5.01
N GLU A 34 8.80 1.47 4.80
CA GLU A 34 7.61 0.70 4.47
C GLU A 34 8.05 -0.22 3.35
N SER A 35 8.10 -1.53 3.64
CA SER A 35 8.42 -2.55 2.63
C SER A 35 7.51 -2.17 1.50
N HIS A 36 8.10 -1.65 0.42
CA HIS A 36 7.33 -1.24 -0.74
C HIS A 36 6.40 -2.41 -0.97
N SER A 37 5.10 -2.16 -0.78
CA SER A 37 4.05 -2.92 -1.42
C SER A 37 4.66 -3.28 -2.75
N GLN A 38 5.02 -4.55 -2.97
CA GLN A 38 5.56 -4.96 -4.25
C GLN A 38 4.62 -4.31 -5.26
N PRO A 39 5.10 -3.48 -6.21
CA PRO A 39 4.20 -2.77 -7.09
C PRO A 39 3.29 -3.85 -7.67
N LYS A 40 2.01 -3.81 -7.25
CA LYS A 40 1.03 -4.84 -7.62
C LYS A 40 1.16 -4.95 -9.12
N LYS A 41 1.38 -6.15 -9.66
CA LYS A 41 1.50 -6.26 -11.11
C LYS A 41 0.21 -5.67 -11.67
N PRO A 42 0.25 -4.96 -12.81
CA PRO A 42 -0.98 -4.39 -13.39
C PRO A 42 -2.13 -5.40 -13.47
N LEU A 43 -1.81 -6.69 -13.67
CA LEU A 43 -2.74 -7.80 -13.61
C LEU A 43 -3.45 -7.95 -12.25
N ASP A 44 -2.71 -7.88 -11.14
CA ASP A 44 -3.25 -8.03 -9.78
C ASP A 44 -4.25 -6.91 -9.45
N ILE A 45 -3.98 -5.69 -9.94
CA ILE A 45 -4.88 -4.54 -9.82
C ILE A 45 -6.16 -4.78 -10.63
N LEU A 46 -6.04 -5.28 -11.86
CA LEU A 46 -7.20 -5.55 -12.72
C LEU A 46 -8.09 -6.69 -12.19
N LEU A 47 -7.49 -7.71 -11.57
CA LEU A 47 -8.22 -8.79 -10.92
C LEU A 47 -9.03 -8.27 -9.73
N GLU A 48 -8.41 -7.45 -8.87
CA GLU A 48 -9.09 -6.83 -7.72
C GLU A 48 -10.26 -5.93 -8.16
N ILE A 49 -10.12 -5.18 -9.26
CA ILE A 49 -11.22 -4.40 -9.85
C ILE A 49 -12.35 -5.29 -10.37
N ALA A 50 -12.03 -6.43 -11.00
CA ALA A 50 -13.03 -7.35 -11.53
C ALA A 50 -13.81 -8.09 -10.44
N GLU A 51 -13.21 -8.24 -9.24
CA GLU A 51 -13.84 -8.85 -8.07
C GLU A 51 -14.77 -7.88 -7.32
N LEU A 52 -14.68 -6.57 -7.59
CA LEU A 52 -15.60 -5.60 -7.00
C LEU A 52 -17.03 -5.94 -7.46
N PRO A 53 -17.98 -6.03 -6.50
CA PRO A 53 -19.37 -6.26 -6.86
C PRO A 53 -19.81 -5.09 -7.74
N LEU A 54 -20.29 -5.40 -8.95
CA LEU A 54 -20.95 -4.42 -9.80
C LEU A 54 -22.23 -3.99 -9.08
N GLU A 55 -22.21 -2.79 -8.52
CA GLU A 55 -23.42 -2.15 -8.00
C GLU A 55 -24.40 -2.01 -9.17
N GLY A 56 -25.59 -2.58 -9.04
CA GLY A 56 -26.64 -2.49 -10.06
C GLY A 56 -27.25 -3.79 -10.57
N LYS A 57 -26.90 -4.96 -10.01
CA LYS A 57 -27.62 -6.22 -10.35
C LYS A 57 -28.91 -6.47 -9.56
N THR A 58 -29.65 -5.44 -9.14
CA THR A 58 -31.00 -5.63 -8.56
C THR A 58 -31.89 -4.37 -8.61
N ASP A 59 -31.82 -3.53 -9.64
CA ASP A 59 -32.89 -2.55 -9.81
C ASP A 59 -33.52 -2.67 -11.20
N THR A 60 -34.85 -2.77 -11.22
CA THR A 60 -35.66 -2.79 -12.45
C THR A 60 -35.74 -1.41 -13.10
N PHE A 61 -35.11 -0.42 -12.48
CA PHE A 61 -35.03 0.96 -12.94
C PHE A 61 -34.32 1.05 -14.30
N ASP A 62 -35.09 1.28 -15.36
CA ASP A 62 -34.58 1.65 -16.67
C ASP A 62 -34.39 3.18 -16.69
N GLY A 63 -33.41 3.69 -17.43
CA GLY A 63 -33.21 5.13 -17.62
C GLY A 63 -34.45 5.83 -18.21
N LYS A 64 -35.40 5.09 -18.76
CA LYS A 64 -36.72 5.59 -19.20
C LYS A 64 -37.65 5.96 -18.03
N ASP A 65 -37.45 5.37 -16.86
CA ASP A 65 -38.24 5.62 -15.65
C ASP A 65 -37.75 6.87 -14.89
N HIS A 66 -36.60 7.40 -15.30
CA HIS A 66 -35.97 8.60 -14.72
C HIS A 66 -36.92 9.80 -14.67
N ASP A 67 -37.64 10.05 -15.76
CA ASP A 67 -38.55 11.19 -15.85
C ASP A 67 -39.81 10.99 -15.00
N GLN A 68 -40.25 9.74 -14.80
CA GLN A 68 -41.36 9.45 -13.88
C GLN A 68 -40.96 9.68 -12.43
N VAL A 69 -39.76 9.29 -12.00
CA VAL A 69 -39.33 9.49 -10.61
C VAL A 69 -39.11 10.96 -10.28
N LEU A 70 -38.57 11.75 -11.23
CA LEU A 70 -38.22 13.15 -10.97
C LEU A 70 -39.35 14.14 -11.21
N TYR A 71 -40.30 13.81 -12.07
CA TYR A 71 -41.35 14.74 -12.49
C TYR A 71 -42.78 14.24 -12.24
N CYS A 72 -42.98 13.16 -11.49
CA CYS A 72 -44.30 12.83 -10.95
C CYS A 72 -44.74 13.92 -9.97
N GLN A 73 -45.55 14.87 -10.46
CA GLN A 73 -46.49 15.68 -9.68
C GLN A 73 -47.92 15.18 -9.93
#